data_AF-A0A7J8LR79-F1
#
_entry.id   AF-A0A7J8LR79-F1
#
_cell.length_a   1.000
_cell.length_b   1.000
_cell.length_c   1.000
_cell.angle_alpha   90.00
_cell.angle_beta   90.00
_cell.angle_gamma   90.00
#
_symmetry.space_group_name_H-M   'P 1'
#
loop_
_entity.id
_entity.type
_entity.pdbx_description
1 polymer ?
#
loop_
_entity_poly.entity_id
_entity_poly.type
_entity_poly.pdbx_seq_one_letter_code
_entity_poly.pdbx_strand_id
1 'polypeptide(L)'
;MSSSELRNTWGELSQQYTEEYEQCIESMLPTKKEEFNYETLHTALEKLSDFEKRANSRVIESGVLKGLNFEDIKRAGERLILQDGCTNFLQKIVKDENLNANVHLLSYCWCGDLIRAAFSSGGLDVVNIHANELSFQESVSTGEIIMEVQSPIDKIEAFDKIIQGCSDDKRNLTVYIGDSVGDLLCLLKADIGIVIGSSSSLRTVGDHYGVSFVPLFPGLVKKQKEYGADGSCCIWKGQSGILYTASGWDDIHALFLGH
;
A
#
# COMPACT_ATOMS: atom_id res chain seq x y z
N MET A 1 23.64 20.59 -7.78
CA MET A 1 22.55 21.57 -7.89
C MET A 1 22.56 22.45 -6.65
N SER A 2 22.30 23.74 -6.80
CA SER A 2 22.04 24.63 -5.67
C SER A 2 20.72 24.26 -4.99
N SER A 3 20.51 24.69 -3.74
CA SER A 3 19.26 24.42 -3.02
C SER A 3 18.02 24.99 -3.75
N SER A 4 18.17 26.13 -4.44
CA SER A 4 17.10 26.72 -5.25
C SER A 4 16.80 25.89 -6.49
N GLU A 5 17.83 25.38 -7.18
CA GLU A 5 17.64 24.49 -8.34
C GLU A 5 16.94 23.20 -7.92
N LEU A 6 17.35 22.57 -6.82
CA LEU A 6 16.70 21.35 -6.30
C LEU A 6 15.22 21.59 -6.00
N ARG A 7 14.89 22.70 -5.35
CA ARG A 7 13.50 23.05 -5.03
C ARG A 7 12.66 23.27 -6.28
N ASN A 8 13.21 23.95 -7.28
CA ASN A 8 12.51 24.21 -8.54
C ASN A 8 12.27 22.90 -9.30
N THR A 9 13.31 22.08 -9.48
CA THR A 9 13.19 20.78 -10.15
C THR A 9 12.21 19.86 -9.42
N TRP A 10 12.25 19.82 -8.08
CA TRP A 10 11.26 19.07 -7.30
C TRP A 10 9.83 19.58 -7.53
N GLY A 11 9.65 20.90 -7.57
CA GLY A 11 8.36 21.52 -7.86
C GLY A 11 7.81 21.14 -9.24
N GLU A 12 8.66 21.22 -10.27
CA GLU A 12 8.31 20.84 -11.64
C GLU A 12 7.93 19.35 -11.74
N LEU A 13 8.74 18.46 -11.15
CA LEU A 13 8.45 17.02 -11.12
C LEU A 13 7.14 16.70 -10.39
N SER A 14 6.91 17.34 -9.24
CA SER A 14 5.69 17.12 -8.44
C SER A 14 4.44 17.63 -9.15
N GLN A 15 4.53 18.78 -9.82
CA GLN A 15 3.43 19.31 -10.62
C GLN A 15 3.11 18.38 -11.79
N GLN A 16 4.14 18.00 -12.56
CA GLN A 16 3.98 17.09 -13.69
C GLN A 16 3.41 15.73 -13.25
N TYR A 17 3.88 15.19 -12.12
CA TYR A 17 3.33 13.95 -11.56
C TYR A 17 1.84 14.08 -11.27
N THR A 18 1.43 15.16 -10.62
CA THR A 18 0.02 15.37 -10.24
C THR A 18 -0.88 15.45 -11.48
N GLU A 19 -0.49 16.26 -12.46
CA GLU A 19 -1.26 16.46 -13.69
C GLU A 19 -1.35 15.17 -14.52
N GLU A 20 -0.25 14.47 -14.72
CA GLU A 20 -0.23 13.22 -15.47
C GLU A 20 -0.93 12.07 -14.71
N TYR A 21 -0.85 12.04 -13.37
CA TYR A 21 -1.56 11.07 -12.56
C TYR A 21 -3.07 11.22 -12.74
N GLU A 22 -3.60 12.45 -12.61
CA GLU A 22 -5.02 12.72 -12.84
C GLU A 22 -5.47 12.27 -14.23
N GLN A 23 -4.71 12.63 -15.27
CA GLN A 23 -4.99 12.18 -16.65
C GLN A 23 -4.94 10.66 -16.78
N CYS A 24 -3.98 10.00 -16.11
CA CYS A 24 -3.86 8.55 -16.11
C CYS A 24 -5.10 7.91 -15.46
N ILE A 25 -5.54 8.42 -14.30
CA ILE A 25 -6.77 7.97 -13.64
C ILE A 25 -7.96 8.10 -14.59
N GLU A 26 -8.17 9.27 -15.18
CA GLU A 26 -9.29 9.51 -16.11
C GLU A 26 -9.24 8.58 -17.33
N SER A 27 -8.05 8.36 -17.90
CA SER A 27 -7.87 7.53 -19.10
C SER A 27 -8.11 6.04 -18.89
N MET A 28 -8.06 5.57 -17.64
CA MET A 28 -8.37 4.18 -17.31
C MET A 28 -9.82 3.97 -16.91
N LEU A 29 -10.59 5.01 -16.57
CA LEU A 29 -11.99 4.82 -16.20
C LEU A 29 -12.84 4.34 -17.40
N PRO A 30 -13.67 3.30 -17.22
CA PRO A 30 -14.63 2.91 -18.24
C PRO A 30 -15.71 3.99 -18.40
N THR A 31 -16.25 4.13 -19.61
CA THR A 31 -17.27 5.16 -19.92
C THR A 31 -18.57 4.96 -19.14
N LYS A 32 -18.84 3.73 -18.70
CA LYS A 32 -19.96 3.37 -17.84
C LYS A 32 -19.45 2.49 -16.72
N LYS A 33 -20.13 2.55 -15.58
CA LYS A 33 -19.90 1.62 -14.48
C LYS A 33 -20.08 0.18 -14.95
N GLU A 34 -19.08 -0.65 -14.68
CA GLU A 34 -19.03 -2.06 -15.03
C GLU A 34 -19.43 -2.95 -13.84
N GLU A 35 -19.76 -4.21 -14.13
CA GLU A 35 -19.80 -5.23 -13.10
C GLU A 35 -18.38 -5.60 -12.67
N PHE A 36 -18.21 -6.02 -11.42
CA PHE A 36 -16.88 -6.33 -10.89
C PHE A 36 -16.22 -7.48 -11.67
N ASN A 37 -15.06 -7.18 -12.24
CA ASN A 37 -14.17 -8.14 -12.86
C ASN A 37 -12.72 -7.79 -12.49
N TYR A 38 -12.07 -8.70 -11.75
CA TYR A 38 -10.71 -8.50 -11.27
C TYR A 38 -9.69 -8.36 -12.42
N GLU A 39 -9.82 -9.16 -13.47
CA GLU A 39 -8.90 -9.15 -14.61
C GLU A 39 -9.02 -7.84 -15.42
N THR A 40 -10.24 -7.35 -15.64
CA THR A 40 -10.44 -6.06 -16.32
C THR A 40 -9.79 -4.92 -15.54
N LEU A 41 -9.96 -4.90 -14.21
CA LEU A 41 -9.32 -3.91 -13.35
C LEU A 41 -7.80 -4.05 -13.32
N HIS A 42 -7.29 -5.29 -13.35
CA HIS A 42 -5.86 -5.57 -13.46
C HIS A 42 -5.27 -4.94 -14.72
N THR A 43 -5.84 -5.23 -15.89
CA THR A 43 -5.42 -4.63 -17.17
C THR A 43 -5.52 -3.11 -17.15
N ALA A 44 -6.51 -2.53 -16.47
CA ALA A 44 -6.59 -1.08 -16.33
C ALA A 44 -5.41 -0.50 -15.53
N LEU A 45 -5.03 -1.16 -14.45
CA LEU A 45 -3.92 -0.73 -13.58
C LEU A 45 -2.53 -0.99 -14.17
N GLU A 46 -2.42 -1.76 -15.24
CA GLU A 46 -1.20 -1.80 -16.07
C GLU A 46 -0.87 -0.41 -16.66
N LYS A 47 -1.89 0.37 -17.05
CA LYS A 47 -1.68 1.76 -17.51
C LYS A 47 -1.07 2.64 -16.41
N LEU A 48 -1.55 2.47 -15.17
CA LEU A 48 -1.00 3.16 -14.02
C LEU A 48 0.45 2.70 -13.76
N SER A 49 0.75 1.41 -13.93
CA SER A 49 2.13 0.90 -13.83
C SER A 49 3.07 1.55 -14.84
N ASP A 50 2.65 1.67 -16.10
CA ASP A 50 3.46 2.33 -17.13
C ASP A 50 3.68 3.82 -16.81
N PHE A 51 2.67 4.49 -16.25
CA PHE A 51 2.81 5.86 -15.77
C PHE A 51 3.82 5.97 -14.63
N GLU A 52 3.70 5.16 -13.57
CA GLU A 52 4.59 5.20 -12.41
C GLU A 52 6.05 4.93 -12.83
N LYS A 53 6.29 3.96 -13.72
CA LYS A 53 7.62 3.69 -14.29
C LYS A 53 8.21 4.91 -14.98
N ARG A 54 7.44 5.61 -15.81
CA ARG A 54 7.91 6.86 -16.47
C ARG A 54 8.17 7.97 -15.46
N ALA A 55 7.30 8.14 -14.47
CA ALA A 55 7.48 9.15 -13.43
C ALA A 55 8.77 8.92 -12.64
N ASN A 56 9.02 7.66 -12.26
CA ASN A 56 10.22 7.26 -11.55
C ASN A 56 11.50 7.46 -12.39
N SER A 57 11.47 7.16 -13.70
CA SER A 57 12.60 7.45 -14.59
C SER A 57 12.95 8.94 -14.61
N ARG A 58 11.96 9.83 -14.67
CA ARG A 58 12.21 11.30 -14.62
C ARG A 58 12.89 11.73 -13.33
N VAL A 59 12.54 11.11 -12.21
CA VAL A 59 13.15 11.41 -10.90
C VAL A 59 14.62 11.00 -10.91
N ILE A 60 14.95 9.80 -11.41
CA ILE A 60 16.34 9.34 -11.55
C ILE A 60 17.11 10.27 -12.49
N GLU A 61 16.58 10.53 -13.68
CA GLU A 61 17.21 11.38 -14.71
C GLU A 61 17.46 12.81 -14.22
N SER A 62 16.57 13.36 -13.39
CA SER A 62 16.75 14.68 -12.80
C SER A 62 17.91 14.76 -11.81
N GLY A 63 18.33 13.62 -11.23
CA GLY A 63 19.33 13.56 -10.18
C GLY A 63 18.92 14.27 -8.89
N VAL A 64 17.64 14.57 -8.68
CA VAL A 64 17.16 15.34 -7.51
C VAL A 64 17.45 14.66 -6.17
N LEU A 65 17.61 13.32 -6.18
CA LEU A 65 17.96 12.53 -5.00
C LEU A 65 19.48 12.33 -4.82
N LYS A 66 20.30 12.81 -5.76
CA LYS A 66 21.75 12.67 -5.69
C LYS A 66 22.34 13.59 -4.63
N GLY A 67 23.29 13.08 -3.85
CA GLY A 67 23.97 13.85 -2.82
C GLY A 67 23.28 13.86 -1.45
N LEU A 68 22.12 13.20 -1.31
CA LEU A 68 21.47 13.02 -0.01
C LEU A 68 22.34 12.20 0.93
N ASN A 69 22.51 12.66 2.16
CA ASN A 69 23.28 11.93 3.17
C ASN A 69 22.41 10.86 3.86
N PHE A 70 22.97 9.66 4.02
CA PHE A 70 22.31 8.52 4.63
C PHE A 70 21.83 8.80 6.07
N GLU A 71 22.66 9.43 6.91
CA GLU A 71 22.30 9.73 8.29
C GLU A 71 21.21 10.80 8.40
N ASP A 72 21.15 11.73 7.43
CA ASP A 72 20.07 12.72 7.37
C ASP A 72 18.74 12.07 6.95
N ILE A 73 18.77 11.08 6.04
CA ILE A 73 17.59 10.27 5.68
C ILE A 73 17.08 9.52 6.90
N LYS A 74 17.97 8.83 7.63
CA LYS A 74 17.60 8.10 8.85
C LYS A 74 16.97 9.03 9.89
N ARG A 75 17.59 10.19 10.13
CA ARG A 75 17.08 11.21 11.06
C ARG A 75 15.74 11.79 10.62
N ALA A 76 15.50 11.91 9.31
CA ALA A 76 14.21 12.31 8.78
C ALA A 76 13.15 11.23 9.05
N GLY A 77 13.50 9.95 8.84
CA GLY A 77 12.64 8.80 9.10
C GLY A 77 12.23 8.70 10.58
N GLU A 78 13.18 8.83 11.50
CA GLU A 78 12.93 8.84 12.96
C GLU A 78 11.99 9.95 13.43
N ARG A 79 11.80 11.00 12.61
CA ARG A 79 10.92 12.14 12.89
C ARG A 79 9.58 12.06 12.16
N LEU A 80 9.37 11.04 11.32
CA LEU A 80 8.09 10.84 10.64
C LEU A 80 7.02 10.50 11.68
N ILE A 81 5.93 11.24 11.63
CA ILE A 81 4.76 10.99 12.47
C ILE A 81 3.92 9.95 11.75
N LEU A 82 3.89 8.73 12.30
CA LEU A 82 2.98 7.69 11.85
C LEU A 82 1.54 8.07 12.21
N GLN A 83 0.56 7.61 11.42
CA GLN A 83 -0.85 7.86 11.72
C GLN A 83 -1.22 7.37 13.13
N ASP A 84 -2.07 8.13 13.81
CA ASP A 84 -2.53 7.80 15.15
C ASP A 84 -3.09 6.38 15.20
N GLY A 85 -2.65 5.61 16.20
CA GLY A 85 -3.03 4.21 16.40
C GLY A 85 -2.23 3.18 15.61
N CYS A 86 -1.53 3.56 14.52
CA CYS A 86 -0.76 2.64 13.67
C CYS A 86 0.31 1.87 14.46
N THR A 87 1.19 2.60 15.16
CA THR A 87 2.29 2.00 15.93
C THR A 87 1.77 1.05 16.99
N ASN A 88 0.74 1.45 17.74
CA ASN A 88 0.13 0.63 18.79
C ASN A 88 -0.49 -0.65 18.21
N PHE A 89 -1.22 -0.55 17.10
CA PHE A 89 -1.80 -1.69 16.42
C PHE A 89 -0.71 -2.69 15.97
N LEU A 90 0.28 -2.22 15.21
CA LEU A 90 1.34 -3.08 14.68
C LEU A 90 2.17 -3.70 15.80
N GLN A 91 2.49 -2.95 16.85
CA GLN A 91 3.22 -3.47 18.01
C GLN A 91 2.47 -4.60 18.70
N LYS A 92 1.14 -4.48 18.87
CA LYS A 92 0.33 -5.54 19.48
C LYS A 92 0.29 -6.79 18.60
N ILE A 93 0.09 -6.63 17.29
CA ILE A 93 0.08 -7.75 16.34
C ILE A 93 1.42 -8.51 16.36
N VAL A 94 2.52 -7.76 16.33
CA VAL A 94 3.88 -8.31 16.31
C VAL A 94 4.27 -9.01 17.61
N LYS A 95 3.87 -8.46 18.76
CA LYS A 95 4.28 -8.94 20.09
C LYS A 95 3.38 -10.04 20.64
N ASP A 96 2.20 -10.23 20.06
CA ASP A 96 1.29 -11.27 20.52
C ASP A 96 1.74 -12.63 20.00
N GLU A 97 2.42 -13.40 20.86
CA GLU A 97 2.89 -14.75 20.56
C GLU A 97 1.75 -15.74 20.24
N ASN A 98 0.51 -15.42 20.64
CA ASN A 98 -0.67 -16.24 20.31
C ASN A 98 -1.21 -15.93 18.91
N LEU A 99 -0.87 -14.76 18.37
CA LEU A 99 -1.24 -14.35 17.04
C LEU A 99 -0.12 -14.77 16.08
N ASN A 100 -0.28 -15.90 15.41
CA ASN A 100 0.64 -16.35 14.37
C ASN A 100 0.48 -15.50 13.09
N ALA A 101 0.75 -14.20 13.19
CA ALA A 101 0.62 -13.25 12.10
C ALA A 101 2.01 -12.83 11.60
N ASN A 102 2.14 -12.81 10.28
CA ASN A 102 3.32 -12.27 9.62
C ASN A 102 2.96 -10.92 9.01
N VAL A 103 3.69 -9.86 9.38
CA VAL A 103 3.40 -8.49 8.97
C VAL A 103 4.36 -8.06 7.87
N HIS A 104 3.79 -7.60 6.77
CA HIS A 104 4.51 -7.11 5.60
C HIS A 104 4.04 -5.69 5.24
N LEU A 105 4.99 -4.84 4.82
CA LEU A 105 4.72 -3.51 4.27
C LEU A 105 5.17 -3.48 2.82
N LEU A 106 4.26 -3.10 1.91
CA LEU A 106 4.53 -2.94 0.48
C LEU A 106 4.37 -1.47 0.09
N SER A 107 5.43 -0.82 -0.37
CA SER A 107 5.44 0.63 -0.59
C SER A 107 6.19 1.06 -1.85
N TYR A 108 5.70 2.11 -2.51
CA TYR A 108 6.41 2.75 -3.63
C TYR A 108 7.58 3.64 -3.20
N CYS A 109 7.76 3.85 -1.89
CA CYS A 109 8.79 4.74 -1.37
C CYS A 109 10.15 4.46 -2.04
N TRP A 110 10.82 5.52 -2.50
CA TRP A 110 12.13 5.43 -3.16
C TRP A 110 13.28 5.04 -2.23
N CYS A 111 13.03 4.97 -0.91
CA CYS A 111 14.05 4.67 0.09
C CYS A 111 13.47 3.81 1.22
N GLY A 112 13.74 2.51 1.18
CA GLY A 112 13.38 1.58 2.24
C GLY A 112 13.96 1.97 3.60
N ASP A 113 15.17 2.55 3.64
CA ASP A 113 15.80 3.00 4.89
C ASP A 113 15.04 4.10 5.62
N LEU A 114 14.34 4.97 4.87
CA LEU A 114 13.45 5.97 5.46
C LEU A 114 12.30 5.30 6.24
N ILE A 115 11.71 4.25 5.65
CA ILE A 115 10.63 3.47 6.29
C ILE A 115 11.18 2.71 7.50
N ARG A 116 12.33 2.01 7.34
CA ARG A 116 12.99 1.29 8.43
C ARG A 116 13.24 2.21 9.61
N ALA A 117 13.82 3.39 9.38
CA ALA A 117 14.09 4.37 10.43
C ALA A 117 12.82 4.86 11.14
N ALA A 118 11.74 5.12 10.40
CA ALA A 118 10.44 5.47 10.98
C ALA A 118 9.90 4.33 11.88
N PHE A 119 10.02 3.09 11.42
CA PHE A 119 9.50 1.92 12.12
C PHE A 119 10.33 1.56 13.35
N SER A 120 11.66 1.67 13.28
CA SER A 120 12.57 1.47 14.40
C SER A 120 12.28 2.44 15.55
N SER A 121 11.97 3.71 15.24
CA SER A 121 11.57 4.69 16.27
C SER A 121 10.31 4.26 17.04
N GLY A 122 9.43 3.50 16.38
CA GLY A 122 8.23 2.89 16.95
C GLY A 122 8.41 1.46 17.44
N GLY A 123 9.63 0.89 17.48
CA GLY A 123 9.88 -0.49 17.90
C GLY A 123 9.22 -1.55 17.02
N LEU A 124 9.16 -1.30 15.71
CA LEU A 124 8.55 -2.16 14.68
C LEU A 124 9.59 -2.82 13.76
N ASP A 125 10.80 -3.09 14.27
CA ASP A 125 11.95 -3.59 13.49
C ASP A 125 11.72 -4.97 12.83
N VAL A 126 10.70 -5.70 13.27
CA VAL A 126 10.37 -7.04 12.78
C VAL A 126 9.46 -7.04 11.54
N VAL A 127 8.95 -5.88 11.12
CA VAL A 127 8.05 -5.80 9.96
C VAL A 127 8.85 -6.03 8.68
N ASN A 128 8.40 -6.94 7.84
CA ASN A 128 9.03 -7.21 6.56
C ASN A 128 8.71 -6.08 5.57
N ILE A 129 9.70 -5.26 5.22
CA ILE A 129 9.54 -4.10 4.34
C ILE A 129 9.93 -4.48 2.90
N HIS A 130 9.03 -4.20 1.96
CA HIS A 130 9.18 -4.37 0.51
C HIS A 130 8.97 -3.00 -0.14
N ALA A 131 10.06 -2.35 -0.55
CA ALA A 131 10.05 -1.01 -1.10
C ALA A 131 11.23 -0.83 -2.06
N ASN A 132 11.28 0.30 -2.77
CA ASN A 132 12.46 0.64 -3.58
C ASN A 132 13.63 1.07 -2.68
N GLU A 133 14.85 0.90 -3.17
CA GLU A 133 16.06 1.23 -2.41
C GLU A 133 16.88 2.31 -3.11
N LEU A 134 17.26 3.33 -2.34
CA LEU A 134 18.15 4.38 -2.84
C LEU A 134 19.59 3.85 -2.81
N SER A 135 20.33 4.02 -3.89
CA SER A 135 21.71 3.54 -3.97
C SER A 135 22.69 4.54 -3.37
N PHE A 136 23.61 4.06 -2.52
CA PHE A 136 24.60 4.87 -1.83
C PHE A 136 26.02 4.50 -2.25
N GLN A 137 26.87 5.52 -2.36
CA GLN A 137 28.31 5.37 -2.35
C GLN A 137 28.83 5.95 -1.03
N GLU A 138 29.42 5.10 -0.20
CA GLU A 138 29.73 5.41 1.20
C GLU A 138 28.47 5.83 1.98
N SER A 139 28.32 7.13 2.26
CA SER A 139 27.17 7.70 2.99
C SER A 139 26.35 8.68 2.15
N VAL A 140 26.60 8.74 0.85
CA VAL A 140 26.02 9.73 -0.05
C VAL A 140 25.26 9.03 -1.18
N SER A 141 24.00 9.42 -1.37
CA SER A 141 23.15 8.90 -2.44
C SER A 141 23.75 9.19 -3.81
N THR A 142 23.79 8.17 -4.65
CA THR A 142 24.20 8.28 -6.05
C THR A 142 23.14 8.93 -6.93
N GLY A 143 21.88 8.96 -6.45
CA GLY A 143 20.69 9.36 -7.20
C GLY A 143 19.99 8.21 -7.92
N GLU A 144 20.63 7.04 -8.01
CA GLU A 144 20.04 5.83 -8.58
C GLU A 144 19.09 5.17 -7.58
N ILE A 145 18.01 4.59 -8.09
CA ILE A 145 17.00 3.88 -7.30
C ILE A 145 16.88 2.45 -7.82
N ILE A 146 17.02 1.48 -6.93
CA ILE A 146 16.76 0.07 -7.20
C ILE A 146 15.25 -0.14 -7.09
N MET A 147 14.60 -0.36 -8.23
CA MET A 147 13.14 -0.47 -8.34
C MET A 147 12.68 -1.90 -8.03
N GLU A 148 12.30 -2.16 -6.78
CA GLU A 148 11.72 -3.45 -6.37
C GLU A 148 10.19 -3.42 -6.38
N VAL A 149 9.58 -2.33 -5.90
CA VAL A 149 8.12 -2.14 -5.82
C VAL A 149 7.80 -0.73 -6.30
N GLN A 150 7.64 -0.55 -7.61
CA GLN A 150 7.45 0.77 -8.21
C GLN A 150 6.03 1.01 -8.73
N SER A 151 5.18 -0.02 -8.76
CA SER A 151 3.86 0.07 -9.40
C SER A 151 2.83 -0.88 -8.80
N PRO A 152 1.54 -0.74 -9.15
CA PRO A 152 0.47 -1.60 -8.62
C PRO A 152 0.70 -3.08 -8.96
N ILE A 153 1.32 -3.32 -10.13
CA ILE A 153 1.65 -4.66 -10.62
C ILE A 153 2.79 -5.27 -9.79
N ASP A 154 3.83 -4.48 -9.47
CA ASP A 154 4.91 -4.99 -8.61
C ASP A 154 4.41 -5.29 -7.19
N LYS A 155 3.46 -4.49 -6.67
CA LYS A 155 2.80 -4.78 -5.39
C LYS A 155 2.07 -6.11 -5.42
N ILE A 156 1.29 -6.39 -6.47
CA ILE A 156 0.55 -7.67 -6.53
C ILE A 156 1.49 -8.85 -6.68
N GLU A 157 2.58 -8.72 -7.46
CA GLU A 157 3.61 -9.75 -7.57
C GLU A 157 4.33 -10.01 -6.24
N ALA A 158 4.69 -8.95 -5.50
CA ALA A 158 5.28 -9.08 -4.18
C ALA A 158 4.30 -9.74 -3.19
N PHE A 159 3.03 -9.34 -3.22
CA PHE A 159 1.98 -9.94 -2.41
C PHE A 159 1.79 -11.43 -2.70
N ASP A 160 1.82 -11.83 -3.98
CA ASP A 160 1.73 -13.23 -4.39
C ASP A 160 2.92 -14.07 -3.90
N LYS A 161 4.14 -13.53 -4.00
CA LYS A 161 5.34 -14.19 -3.47
C LYS A 161 5.24 -14.39 -1.96
N ILE A 162 4.71 -13.41 -1.23
CA ILE A 162 4.50 -13.50 0.22
C ILE A 162 3.49 -14.60 0.56
N ILE A 163 2.35 -14.65 -0.11
CA ILE A 163 1.31 -15.67 0.11
C ILE A 163 1.86 -17.07 -0.18
N GLN A 164 2.56 -17.23 -1.30
CA GLN A 164 3.18 -18.51 -1.69
C GLN A 164 4.22 -18.97 -0.66
N GLY A 165 5.05 -18.04 -0.16
CA GLY A 165 6.05 -18.33 0.87
C GLY A 165 5.46 -18.72 2.24
N CYS A 166 4.21 -18.33 2.53
CA CYS A 166 3.52 -18.66 3.77
C CYS A 166 2.67 -19.94 3.67
N SER A 167 2.67 -20.63 2.53
CA SER A 167 1.79 -21.78 2.28
C SER A 167 2.29 -23.06 2.95
N ASP A 168 2.19 -23.13 4.29
CA ASP A 168 2.10 -24.40 5.02
C ASP A 168 0.69 -25.00 4.87
N ASP A 169 0.50 -26.29 5.19
CA ASP A 169 -0.75 -27.08 5.02
C ASP A 169 -2.05 -26.51 5.65
N LYS A 170 -2.02 -25.30 6.24
CA LYS A 170 -3.16 -24.58 6.81
C LYS A 170 -3.49 -23.34 5.96
N ARG A 171 -4.78 -23.15 5.67
CA ARG A 171 -5.27 -21.94 4.99
C ARG A 171 -5.05 -20.71 5.88
N ASN A 172 -4.05 -19.90 5.54
CA ASN A 172 -3.82 -18.60 6.19
C ASN A 172 -4.87 -17.58 5.75
N LEU A 173 -5.33 -16.75 6.68
CA LEU A 173 -6.21 -15.62 6.37
C LEU A 173 -5.35 -14.42 5.97
N THR A 174 -5.63 -13.84 4.80
CA THR A 174 -4.90 -12.68 4.30
C THR A 174 -5.68 -11.39 4.52
N VAL A 175 -5.01 -10.39 5.11
CA VAL A 175 -5.56 -9.04 5.32
C VAL A 175 -4.65 -8.05 4.62
N TYR A 176 -5.22 -7.16 3.82
CA TYR A 176 -4.49 -6.07 3.20
C TYR A 176 -5.11 -4.74 3.61
N ILE A 177 -4.27 -3.79 4.04
CA ILE A 177 -4.68 -2.44 4.43
C ILE A 177 -4.00 -1.48 3.46
N GLY A 178 -4.78 -0.63 2.79
CA GLY A 178 -4.28 0.32 1.79
C GLY A 178 -5.18 1.53 1.68
N ASP A 179 -4.70 2.57 0.99
CA ASP A 179 -5.36 3.88 0.91
C ASP A 179 -5.37 4.46 -0.51
N SER A 180 -4.61 3.87 -1.44
CA SER A 180 -4.40 4.41 -2.78
C SER A 180 -4.94 3.51 -3.90
N VAL A 181 -5.06 4.06 -5.11
CA VAL A 181 -5.44 3.30 -6.31
C VAL A 181 -4.44 2.17 -6.57
N GLY A 182 -3.17 2.38 -6.24
CA GLY A 182 -2.12 1.36 -6.39
C GLY A 182 -2.27 0.14 -5.50
N ASP A 183 -3.07 0.24 -4.44
CA ASP A 183 -3.35 -0.86 -3.52
C ASP A 183 -4.54 -1.71 -3.96
N LEU A 184 -5.31 -1.26 -4.95
CA LEU A 184 -6.64 -1.81 -5.24
C LEU A 184 -6.60 -3.29 -5.63
N LEU A 185 -5.58 -3.73 -6.37
CA LEU A 185 -5.39 -5.15 -6.71
C LEU A 185 -5.11 -5.99 -5.47
N CYS A 186 -4.20 -5.54 -4.60
CA CYS A 186 -3.86 -6.28 -3.38
C CYS A 186 -5.03 -6.31 -2.41
N LEU A 187 -5.73 -5.19 -2.26
CA LEU A 187 -6.96 -5.05 -1.46
C LEU A 187 -8.03 -6.06 -1.91
N LEU A 188 -8.24 -6.20 -3.21
CA LEU A 188 -9.23 -7.12 -3.75
C LEU A 188 -8.77 -8.57 -3.75
N LYS A 189 -7.45 -8.82 -3.82
CA LYS A 189 -6.91 -10.19 -3.81
C LYS A 189 -6.91 -10.82 -2.42
N ALA A 190 -6.68 -10.01 -1.38
CA ALA A 190 -6.73 -10.47 0.01
C ALA A 190 -8.13 -10.99 0.40
N ASP A 191 -8.19 -11.91 1.36
CA ASP A 191 -9.46 -12.39 1.92
C ASP A 191 -10.24 -11.25 2.59
N ILE A 192 -9.52 -10.30 3.19
CA ILE A 192 -10.07 -9.07 3.78
C ILE A 192 -9.26 -7.87 3.29
N GLY A 193 -9.83 -7.11 2.35
CA GLY A 193 -9.31 -5.81 1.93
C GLY A 193 -9.91 -4.67 2.76
N ILE A 194 -9.06 -3.88 3.43
CA ILE A 194 -9.45 -2.73 4.24
C ILE A 194 -8.87 -1.46 3.63
N VAL A 195 -9.75 -0.59 3.17
CA VAL A 195 -9.42 0.78 2.75
C VAL A 195 -9.41 1.67 3.98
N ILE A 196 -8.26 2.28 4.27
CA ILE A 196 -8.13 3.29 5.32
C ILE A 196 -8.14 4.68 4.68
N GLY A 197 -8.90 5.61 5.27
CA GLY A 197 -8.97 7.00 4.81
C GLY A 197 -9.97 7.28 3.69
N SER A 198 -9.75 8.38 2.97
CA SER A 198 -10.77 9.04 2.14
C SER A 198 -10.33 9.35 0.71
N SER A 199 -9.40 8.57 0.13
CA SER A 199 -8.94 8.76 -1.24
C SER A 199 -10.11 8.75 -2.24
N SER A 200 -10.33 9.88 -2.91
CA SER A 200 -11.38 10.04 -3.91
C SER A 200 -11.07 9.21 -5.16
N SER A 201 -9.83 9.23 -5.64
CA SER A 201 -9.42 8.46 -6.83
C SER A 201 -9.60 6.96 -6.64
N LEU A 202 -9.24 6.41 -5.47
CA LEU A 202 -9.45 4.99 -5.16
C LEU A 202 -10.94 4.64 -5.25
N ARG A 203 -11.80 5.46 -4.63
CA ARG A 203 -13.25 5.25 -4.61
C ARG A 203 -13.86 5.38 -6.00
N THR A 204 -13.44 6.38 -6.78
CA THR A 204 -13.90 6.60 -8.15
C THR A 204 -13.53 5.43 -9.05
N VAL A 205 -12.26 5.01 -9.05
CA VAL A 205 -11.80 3.86 -9.83
C VAL A 205 -12.54 2.60 -9.40
N GLY A 206 -12.55 2.30 -8.09
CA GLY A 206 -13.25 1.13 -7.57
C GLY A 206 -14.73 1.11 -7.95
N ASP A 207 -15.45 2.21 -7.80
CA ASP A 207 -16.88 2.28 -8.12
C ASP A 207 -17.17 2.04 -9.61
N HIS A 208 -16.35 2.61 -10.51
CA HIS A 208 -16.49 2.39 -11.95
C HIS A 208 -16.20 0.95 -12.35
N TYR A 209 -15.32 0.27 -11.63
CA TYR A 209 -15.00 -1.16 -11.81
C TYR A 209 -15.88 -2.08 -10.95
N GLY A 210 -17.01 -1.61 -10.45
CA GLY A 210 -18.00 -2.44 -9.75
C GLY A 210 -17.63 -2.84 -8.32
N VAL A 211 -16.57 -2.26 -7.73
CA VAL A 211 -16.18 -2.48 -6.34
C VAL A 211 -17.16 -1.81 -5.39
N SER A 212 -17.60 -2.55 -4.37
CA SER A 212 -18.48 -2.07 -3.32
C SER A 212 -17.69 -1.75 -2.06
N PHE A 213 -17.82 -0.51 -1.57
CA PHE A 213 -17.20 -0.06 -0.33
C PHE A 213 -18.19 -0.15 0.83
N VAL A 214 -17.86 -0.93 1.86
CA VAL A 214 -18.72 -1.20 3.01
C VAL A 214 -18.02 -0.77 4.30
N PRO A 215 -18.68 -0.02 5.22
CA PRO A 215 -18.08 0.29 6.51
C PRO A 215 -17.67 -0.99 7.27
N LEU A 216 -16.45 -1.01 7.83
CA LEU A 216 -15.83 -2.20 8.40
C LEU A 216 -16.72 -2.91 9.44
N PHE A 217 -17.18 -2.17 10.45
CA PHE A 217 -17.96 -2.74 11.54
C PHE A 217 -19.35 -3.27 11.11
N PRO A 218 -20.21 -2.51 10.41
CA PRO A 218 -21.46 -3.04 9.86
C PRO A 218 -21.25 -4.24 8.91
N GLY A 219 -20.20 -4.20 8.08
CA GLY A 219 -19.84 -5.28 7.18
C GLY A 219 -19.50 -6.57 7.91
N LEU A 220 -18.71 -6.47 8.98
CA LEU A 220 -18.37 -7.60 9.85
C LEU A 220 -19.61 -8.22 10.52
N VAL A 221 -20.48 -7.39 11.09
CA VAL A 221 -21.71 -7.86 11.75
C VAL A 221 -22.59 -8.63 10.78
N LYS A 222 -22.68 -8.18 9.53
CA LYS A 222 -23.42 -8.89 8.48
C LYS A 222 -22.77 -10.25 8.17
N LYS A 223 -21.45 -10.27 8.01
CA LYS A 223 -20.67 -11.49 7.74
C LYS A 223 -20.77 -12.52 8.87
N GLN A 224 -20.75 -12.09 10.13
CA GLN A 224 -20.96 -12.97 11.28
C GLN A 224 -22.36 -13.59 11.32
N LYS A 225 -23.40 -12.85 10.91
CA LYS A 225 -24.76 -13.39 10.78
C LYS A 225 -24.88 -14.44 9.67
N GLU A 226 -24.17 -14.26 8.56
CA GLU A 226 -24.10 -15.22 7.45
C GLU A 226 -23.45 -16.55 7.88
N TYR A 227 -22.44 -16.51 8.77
CA TYR A 227 -21.77 -17.71 9.29
C TYR A 227 -22.71 -18.66 10.03
N GLY A 228 -23.68 -18.12 10.77
CA GLY A 228 -24.65 -18.91 11.52
C GLY A 228 -25.59 -19.76 10.65
N ALA A 229 -25.62 -19.54 9.34
CA ALA A 229 -26.52 -20.22 8.41
C ALA A 229 -25.86 -21.37 7.61
N ASP A 230 -24.57 -21.25 7.24
CA ASP A 230 -23.98 -22.10 6.18
C ASP A 230 -22.88 -23.08 6.62
N GLY A 231 -22.48 -23.14 7.90
CA GLY A 231 -21.58 -24.17 8.43
C GLY A 231 -20.17 -24.26 7.77
N SER A 232 -19.83 -23.35 6.86
CA SER A 232 -18.54 -23.25 6.17
C SER A 232 -17.46 -22.73 7.11
N CYS A 233 -16.25 -23.29 7.05
CA CYS A 233 -15.10 -22.93 7.88
C CYS A 233 -14.55 -21.52 7.60
N CYS A 234 -14.76 -20.94 6.41
CA CYS A 234 -14.24 -19.61 6.04
C CYS A 234 -15.30 -18.75 5.36
N ILE A 235 -15.65 -17.63 6.01
CA ILE A 235 -16.63 -16.62 5.55
C ILE A 235 -16.01 -15.68 4.49
N TRP A 236 -14.70 -15.50 4.58
CA TRP A 236 -13.93 -14.55 3.78
C TRP A 236 -13.42 -15.20 2.50
N LYS A 237 -13.56 -14.47 1.40
CA LYS A 237 -13.09 -14.86 0.08
C LYS A 237 -12.52 -13.63 -0.60
N GLY A 238 -11.29 -13.73 -1.09
CA GLY A 238 -10.74 -12.75 -2.00
C GLY A 238 -11.57 -12.63 -3.28
N GLN A 239 -11.33 -11.54 -4.01
CA GLN A 239 -11.95 -11.20 -5.29
C GLN A 239 -13.49 -11.17 -5.25
N SER A 240 -14.10 -10.84 -4.11
CA SER A 240 -15.56 -10.71 -4.00
C SER A 240 -16.10 -9.37 -4.51
N GLY A 241 -15.22 -8.45 -4.93
CA GLY A 241 -15.58 -7.07 -5.28
C GLY A 241 -16.05 -6.23 -4.08
N ILE A 242 -15.81 -6.67 -2.84
CA ILE A 242 -16.20 -5.94 -1.62
C ILE A 242 -14.93 -5.53 -0.88
N LEU A 243 -14.81 -4.24 -0.60
CA LEU A 243 -13.76 -3.67 0.24
C LEU A 243 -14.37 -3.03 1.48
N TYR A 244 -13.71 -3.22 2.62
CA TYR A 244 -14.16 -2.63 3.87
C TYR A 244 -13.50 -1.27 4.08
N THR A 245 -14.22 -0.30 4.64
CA THR A 245 -13.66 1.04 4.90
C THR A 245 -13.51 1.28 6.39
N ALA A 246 -12.32 1.72 6.79
CA ALA A 246 -11.99 2.17 8.13
C ALA A 246 -11.73 3.68 8.15
N SER A 247 -12.23 4.37 9.18
CA SER A 247 -11.98 5.79 9.39
C SER A 247 -10.59 6.07 9.98
N GLY A 248 -10.01 5.08 10.67
CA GLY A 248 -8.66 5.13 11.23
C GLY A 248 -8.23 3.78 11.79
N TRP A 249 -7.07 3.75 12.43
CA TRP A 249 -6.50 2.52 12.99
C TRP A 249 -7.30 1.95 14.16
N ASP A 250 -8.08 2.77 14.87
CA ASP A 250 -8.93 2.29 15.97
C ASP A 250 -10.04 1.34 15.50
N ASP A 251 -10.62 1.59 14.31
CA ASP A 251 -11.60 0.69 13.70
C ASP A 251 -10.98 -0.67 13.36
N ILE A 252 -9.74 -0.65 12.85
CA ILE A 252 -8.97 -1.84 12.49
C ILE A 252 -8.54 -2.60 13.76
N HIS A 253 -8.12 -1.86 14.79
CA HIS A 253 -7.76 -2.40 16.10
C HIS A 253 -8.93 -3.18 16.72
N ALA A 254 -10.12 -2.56 16.76
CA ALA A 254 -11.32 -3.17 17.32
C ALA A 254 -11.69 -4.50 16.62
N LEU A 255 -11.44 -4.59 15.31
CA LEU A 255 -11.70 -5.81 14.54
C LEU A 255 -10.78 -6.97 14.94
N PHE A 256 -9.47 -6.74 15.02
CA PHE A 256 -8.49 -7.82 15.16
C PHE A 256 -8.10 -8.13 16.60
N LEU A 257 -8.08 -7.11 17.46
CA LEU A 257 -7.55 -7.21 18.82
C LEU A 257 -8.65 -7.06 19.90
N GLY A 258 -9.87 -6.72 19.49
CA GLY A 258 -10.95 -6.36 20.42
C GLY A 258 -10.75 -4.98 21.06
N HIS A 259 -11.58 -4.67 22.06
CA HIS A 259 -11.50 -3.45 22.86
C HIS A 259 -10.73 -3.68 24.15
#